data_AF-A0A9E0TA26-F1
#
_entry.id   AF-A0A9E0TA26-F1
#
_cell.length_a   1.000
_cell.length_b   1.000
_cell.length_c   1.000
_cell.angle_alpha   90.00
_cell.angle_beta   90.00
_cell.angle_gamma   90.00
#
_symmetry.space_group_name_H-M   'P 1'
#
loop_
_entity.id
_entity.type
_entity.pdbx_description
1 polymer ?
#
loop_
_entity_poly.entity_id
_entity_poly.type
_entity_poly.pdbx_seq_one_letter_code
_entity_poly.pdbx_strand_id
1 'polypeptide(L)'
;MLRFFLIFLAWQMSLFGLNMLGWVQQHLVLPWTALLARVCAYLVLWFDTTAAAAGKVLWNTVTGFGVSIEPGCNGIEACIVLFAAIMAYPAHWRHKVMGIAAGFAAVQGVNVLRVISLFYLGQWRTDVFNFAHEYLWQGLIMLDVLVVWLLWVRVVVRSRPEENDPPKQPPAPPVLPVVPRGNPGKGAVSSSLDLSPR
;
A
#
# COMPACT_ATOMS: atom_id res chain seq x y z
N MET A 1 -2.49 10.83 15.59
CA MET A 1 -2.68 9.37 15.81
C MET A 1 -4.15 8.99 16.01
N LEU A 2 -4.88 9.63 16.95
CA LEU A 2 -6.30 9.30 17.20
C LEU A 2 -7.20 9.40 15.95
N ARG A 3 -7.08 10.48 15.15
CA ARG A 3 -7.87 10.64 13.91
C ARG A 3 -7.67 9.48 12.92
N PHE A 4 -6.41 9.05 12.72
CA PHE A 4 -6.11 7.91 11.85
C PHE A 4 -6.80 6.64 12.37
N PHE A 5 -6.64 6.36 13.66
CA PHE A 5 -7.21 5.18 14.29
C PHE A 5 -8.74 5.14 14.19
N LEU A 6 -9.43 6.27 14.43
CA LEU A 6 -10.89 6.35 14.30
C LEU A 6 -11.36 6.15 12.86
N ILE A 7 -10.67 6.74 11.87
CA ILE A 7 -11.01 6.56 10.45
C ILE A 7 -10.77 5.11 10.02
N PHE A 8 -9.66 4.51 10.46
CA PHE A 8 -9.35 3.10 10.21
C PHE A 8 -10.45 2.20 10.76
N LEU A 9 -10.83 2.37 12.03
CA LEU A 9 -11.89 1.59 12.67
C LEU A 9 -13.25 1.80 11.97
N ALA A 10 -13.58 3.03 11.59
CA ALA A 10 -14.83 3.30 10.88
C ALA A 10 -14.88 2.53 9.55
N TRP A 11 -13.84 2.62 8.71
CA TRP A 11 -13.77 1.86 7.46
C TRP A 11 -13.82 0.36 7.70
N GLN A 12 -13.09 -0.13 8.70
CA GLN A 12 -13.05 -1.55 9.05
C GLN A 12 -14.43 -2.06 9.45
N MET A 13 -15.09 -1.41 10.41
CA MET A 13 -16.40 -1.83 10.89
C MET A 13 -17.46 -1.73 9.79
N SER A 14 -17.44 -0.68 8.97
CA SER A 14 -18.37 -0.53 7.87
C SER A 14 -18.19 -1.63 6.81
N LEU A 15 -16.96 -1.90 6.38
CA LEU A 15 -16.71 -2.88 5.31
C LEU A 15 -16.88 -4.32 5.77
N PHE A 16 -16.48 -4.66 7.01
CA PHE A 16 -16.80 -5.98 7.58
C PHE A 16 -18.29 -6.15 7.80
N GLY A 17 -18.98 -5.11 8.28
CA GLY A 17 -20.44 -5.10 8.39
C GLY A 17 -21.09 -5.33 7.03
N LEU A 18 -20.64 -4.63 5.99
CA LEU A 18 -21.11 -4.80 4.62
C LEU A 18 -20.85 -6.20 4.07
N ASN A 19 -19.66 -6.76 4.32
CA ASN A 19 -19.28 -8.11 3.90
C ASN A 19 -20.19 -9.17 4.53
N MET A 20 -20.75 -8.94 5.72
CA MET A 20 -21.66 -9.87 6.39
C MET A 20 -23.09 -9.86 5.80
N LEU A 21 -23.46 -8.90 4.96
CA LEU A 21 -24.79 -8.92 4.33
C LEU A 21 -24.91 -10.10 3.37
N GLY A 22 -26.00 -10.86 3.50
CA GLY A 22 -26.28 -12.01 2.63
C GLY A 22 -26.29 -11.67 1.14
N TRP A 23 -26.76 -10.47 0.78
CA TRP A 23 -26.71 -9.99 -0.61
C TRP A 23 -25.27 -9.86 -1.13
N VAL A 24 -24.38 -9.25 -0.34
CA VAL A 24 -22.95 -9.10 -0.68
C VAL A 24 -22.28 -10.46 -0.76
N GLN A 25 -22.60 -11.36 0.19
CA GLN A 25 -22.11 -12.72 0.15
C GLN A 25 -22.48 -13.43 -1.16
N GLN A 26 -23.75 -13.37 -1.56
CA GLN A 26 -24.25 -14.09 -2.74
C GLN A 26 -23.81 -13.50 -4.08
N HIS A 27 -23.72 -12.17 -4.20
CA HIS A 27 -23.51 -11.50 -5.48
C HIS A 27 -22.07 -11.01 -5.70
N LEU A 28 -21.28 -10.91 -4.63
CA LEU A 28 -19.89 -10.44 -4.72
C LEU A 28 -18.92 -11.49 -4.19
N VAL A 29 -19.09 -11.95 -2.96
CA VAL A 29 -18.12 -12.82 -2.28
C VAL A 29 -18.09 -14.21 -2.93
N LEU A 30 -19.24 -14.87 -3.12
CA LEU A 30 -19.30 -16.21 -3.70
C LEU A 30 -18.85 -16.23 -5.17
N PRO A 31 -19.27 -15.30 -6.05
CA PRO A 31 -18.74 -15.20 -7.41
C PRO A 31 -17.24 -14.94 -7.44
N TRP A 32 -16.73 -14.08 -6.56
CA TRP A 32 -15.28 -13.84 -6.42
C TRP A 32 -14.55 -15.13 -6.00
N THR A 33 -15.10 -15.84 -5.02
CA THR A 33 -14.53 -17.09 -4.52
C THR A 33 -14.54 -18.18 -5.59
N ALA A 34 -15.59 -18.25 -6.41
CA ALA A 34 -15.65 -19.15 -7.55
C ALA A 34 -14.63 -18.79 -8.64
N LEU A 35 -14.42 -17.50 -8.90
CA LEU A 35 -13.36 -17.03 -9.80
C LEU A 35 -11.99 -17.44 -9.27
N LEU A 36 -11.72 -17.25 -7.98
CA LEU A 36 -10.49 -17.67 -7.34
C LEU A 36 -10.24 -19.17 -7.50
N ALA A 37 -11.25 -20.02 -7.26
CA ALA A 37 -11.15 -21.47 -7.47
C ALA A 37 -10.79 -21.82 -8.92
N ARG A 38 -11.41 -21.14 -9.90
CA ARG A 38 -11.12 -21.33 -11.33
C ARG A 38 -9.70 -20.91 -11.69
N VAL A 39 -9.22 -19.78 -11.17
CA VAL A 39 -7.84 -19.32 -11.37
C VAL A 39 -6.85 -20.32 -10.77
N CYS A 40 -7.11 -20.82 -9.56
CA CYS A 40 -6.27 -21.83 -8.93
C CYS A 40 -6.23 -23.12 -9.78
N ALA A 41 -7.38 -23.63 -10.23
CA ALA A 41 -7.43 -24.79 -11.10
C ALA A 41 -6.65 -24.55 -12.40
N TYR A 42 -6.84 -23.40 -13.05
CA TYR A 42 -6.12 -23.05 -14.28
C TYR A 42 -4.60 -23.04 -14.08
N LEU A 43 -4.11 -22.50 -12.95
CA LEU A 43 -2.68 -22.49 -12.64
C LEU A 43 -2.15 -23.89 -12.32
N VAL A 44 -2.92 -24.71 -11.60
CA VAL A 44 -2.55 -26.09 -11.28
C VAL A 44 -2.49 -26.97 -12.52
N LEU A 45 -3.38 -26.76 -13.49
CA LEU A 45 -3.40 -27.49 -14.77
C LEU A 45 -2.10 -27.39 -15.57
N TRP A 46 -1.24 -26.42 -15.30
CA TRP A 46 0.08 -26.34 -15.94
C TRP A 46 1.01 -27.50 -15.56
N PHE A 47 0.78 -28.17 -14.42
CA PHE A 47 1.62 -29.26 -13.93
C PHE A 47 0.84 -30.45 -13.37
N ASP A 48 -0.47 -30.33 -13.15
CA ASP A 48 -1.35 -31.40 -12.68
C ASP A 48 -2.70 -31.34 -13.40
N THR A 49 -2.87 -32.24 -14.36
CA THR A 49 -4.08 -32.32 -15.21
C THR A 49 -5.31 -32.84 -14.47
N THR A 50 -5.16 -33.29 -13.22
CA THR A 50 -6.28 -33.86 -12.44
C THR A 50 -7.10 -32.80 -11.72
N ALA A 51 -6.60 -31.56 -11.64
CA ALA A 51 -7.30 -30.47 -10.96
C ALA A 51 -8.44 -29.88 -11.79
N ALA A 52 -9.58 -29.65 -11.14
CA ALA A 52 -10.76 -29.02 -11.72
C ALA A 52 -11.43 -28.09 -10.69
N ALA A 53 -12.25 -27.14 -11.16
CA ALA A 53 -13.02 -26.24 -10.30
C ALA A 53 -14.53 -26.38 -10.57
N ALA A 54 -15.32 -26.46 -9.50
CA ALA A 54 -16.78 -26.47 -9.55
C ALA A 54 -17.33 -25.45 -8.54
N GLY A 55 -17.82 -24.32 -9.04
CA GLY A 55 -18.20 -23.19 -8.17
C GLY A 55 -17.00 -22.72 -7.35
N LYS A 56 -17.14 -22.72 -6.02
CA LYS A 56 -16.08 -22.37 -5.04
C LYS A 56 -15.18 -23.55 -4.63
N VAL A 57 -15.39 -24.74 -5.20
CA VAL A 57 -14.65 -25.96 -4.83
C VAL A 57 -13.55 -26.23 -5.86
N LEU A 58 -12.33 -26.44 -5.37
CA LEU A 58 -11.20 -26.96 -6.14
C LEU A 58 -11.06 -28.45 -5.84
N TRP A 59 -11.17 -29.30 -6.86
CA TRP A 59 -11.27 -30.76 -6.69
C TRP A 59 -10.30 -31.50 -7.60
N ASN A 60 -9.87 -32.67 -7.14
CA ASN A 60 -9.08 -33.63 -7.89
C ASN A 60 -10.03 -34.67 -8.51
N THR A 61 -10.01 -34.77 -9.84
CA THR A 61 -10.89 -35.66 -10.62
C THR A 61 -10.58 -37.15 -10.46
N VAL A 62 -9.38 -37.49 -10.00
CA VAL A 62 -8.91 -38.88 -9.83
C VAL A 62 -9.13 -39.36 -8.40
N THR A 63 -8.72 -38.57 -7.40
CA THR A 63 -8.83 -38.96 -5.99
C THR A 63 -10.21 -38.65 -5.40
N GLY A 64 -11.00 -37.79 -6.05
CA GLY A 64 -12.29 -37.32 -5.57
C GLY A 64 -12.20 -36.32 -4.40
N PHE A 65 -10.98 -35.95 -3.98
CA PHE A 65 -10.77 -34.97 -2.92
C PHE A 65 -11.09 -33.55 -3.41
N GLY A 66 -11.73 -32.74 -2.56
CA GLY A 66 -12.06 -31.36 -2.88
C GLY A 66 -11.92 -30.43 -1.68
N VAL A 67 -11.42 -29.23 -1.94
CA VAL A 67 -11.35 -28.13 -0.97
C VAL A 67 -12.38 -27.08 -1.36
N SER A 68 -13.35 -26.85 -0.48
CA SER A 68 -14.29 -25.73 -0.61
C SER A 68 -13.65 -24.47 -0.06
N ILE A 69 -13.53 -23.43 -0.89
CA ILE A 69 -13.05 -22.12 -0.44
C ILE A 69 -14.24 -21.40 0.18
N GLU A 70 -14.19 -21.15 1.49
CA GLU A 70 -15.23 -20.44 2.22
C GLU A 70 -14.91 -18.95 2.41
N PRO A 71 -15.91 -18.10 2.72
CA PRO A 71 -15.67 -16.77 3.25
C PRO A 71 -14.66 -16.80 4.41
N GLY A 72 -13.73 -15.85 4.46
CA GLY A 72 -12.53 -15.93 5.32
C GLY A 72 -11.30 -16.54 4.63
N CYS A 73 -11.49 -17.35 3.58
CA CYS A 73 -10.40 -18.00 2.85
C CYS A 73 -10.15 -17.46 1.44
N ASN A 74 -11.00 -16.54 0.98
CA ASN A 74 -10.94 -15.95 -0.36
C ASN A 74 -10.12 -14.65 -0.44
N GLY A 75 -9.51 -14.23 0.67
CA GLY A 75 -8.63 -13.07 0.76
C GLY A 75 -9.35 -11.71 0.84
N ILE A 76 -10.68 -11.67 0.80
CA ILE A 76 -11.44 -10.42 0.83
C ILE A 76 -11.25 -9.68 2.16
N GLU A 77 -11.25 -10.40 3.28
CA GLU A 77 -11.09 -9.82 4.61
C GLU A 77 -9.72 -9.13 4.76
N ALA A 78 -8.67 -9.75 4.23
CA ALA A 78 -7.33 -9.19 4.20
C ALA A 78 -7.27 -7.92 3.32
N CYS A 79 -7.94 -7.94 2.16
CA CYS A 79 -8.07 -6.76 1.29
C CYS A 79 -8.85 -5.63 1.97
N ILE A 80 -9.90 -5.93 2.75
CA ILE A 80 -10.66 -4.93 3.53
C ILE A 80 -9.74 -4.25 4.55
N VAL A 81 -8.96 -5.02 5.31
CA VAL A 81 -8.01 -4.49 6.30
C VAL A 81 -7.01 -3.55 5.62
N LEU A 82 -6.42 -3.99 4.51
CA LEU A 82 -5.45 -3.19 3.75
C LEU A 82 -6.08 -1.90 3.22
N PHE A 83 -7.29 -2.00 2.64
CA PHE A 83 -8.03 -0.86 2.14
C PHE A 83 -8.29 0.16 3.25
N ALA A 84 -8.78 -0.29 4.41
CA ALA A 84 -9.03 0.57 5.57
C ALA A 84 -7.74 1.28 6.01
N ALA A 85 -6.61 0.56 6.05
CA ALA A 85 -5.31 1.10 6.44
C ALA A 85 -4.80 2.18 5.46
N ILE A 86 -4.95 1.95 4.14
CA ILE A 86 -4.57 2.92 3.10
C ILE A 86 -5.48 4.14 3.13
N MET A 87 -6.80 3.93 3.30
CA MET A 87 -7.79 5.00 3.33
C MET A 87 -7.63 5.91 4.54
N ALA A 88 -7.30 5.34 5.70
CA ALA A 88 -7.02 6.10 6.92
C ALA A 88 -5.74 6.95 6.80
N TYR A 89 -4.77 6.54 5.98
CA TYR A 89 -3.50 7.24 5.85
C TYR A 89 -3.64 8.56 5.04
N PRO A 90 -3.06 9.68 5.49
CA PRO A 90 -3.13 10.97 4.79
C PRO A 90 -2.15 11.00 3.60
N ALA A 91 -2.59 10.48 2.46
CA ALA A 91 -1.88 10.48 1.18
C ALA A 91 -2.74 11.04 0.04
N HIS A 92 -2.10 11.55 -1.02
CA HIS A 92 -2.80 11.92 -2.25
C HIS A 92 -3.51 10.72 -2.88
N TRP A 93 -4.66 10.97 -3.52
CA TRP A 93 -5.54 9.94 -4.05
C TRP A 93 -4.86 8.99 -5.05
N ARG A 94 -3.95 9.51 -5.89
CA ARG A 94 -3.18 8.69 -6.85
C ARG A 94 -2.39 7.59 -6.15
N HIS A 95 -1.69 7.92 -5.06
CA HIS A 95 -0.93 6.95 -4.28
C HIS A 95 -1.83 5.96 -3.56
N LYS A 96 -3.02 6.38 -3.11
CA LYS A 96 -4.00 5.48 -2.50
C LYS A 96 -4.50 4.45 -3.50
N VAL A 97 -4.93 4.87 -4.69
CA VAL A 97 -5.43 3.97 -5.72
C VAL A 97 -4.34 2.99 -6.17
N MET A 98 -3.11 3.47 -6.40
CA MET A 98 -1.98 2.60 -6.72
C MET A 98 -1.67 1.60 -5.60
N GLY A 99 -1.70 2.05 -4.34
CA GLY A 99 -1.50 1.18 -3.18
C GLY A 99 -2.56 0.11 -3.04
N ILE A 100 -3.83 0.49 -3.21
CA ILE A 100 -4.96 -0.44 -3.16
C ILE A 100 -4.83 -1.47 -4.29
N ALA A 101 -4.56 -1.04 -5.52
CA ALA A 101 -4.43 -1.95 -6.66
C ALA A 101 -3.23 -2.92 -6.50
N ALA A 102 -2.05 -2.39 -6.19
CA ALA A 102 -0.84 -3.20 -5.99
C ALA A 102 -0.98 -4.15 -4.80
N GLY A 103 -1.54 -3.67 -3.71
CA GLY A 103 -1.72 -4.47 -2.52
C GLY A 103 -2.85 -5.51 -2.65
N PHE A 104 -3.92 -5.20 -3.38
CA PHE A 104 -4.92 -6.19 -3.76
C PHE A 104 -4.31 -7.32 -4.58
N ALA A 105 -3.48 -6.99 -5.57
CA ALA A 105 -2.77 -7.99 -6.37
C ALA A 105 -1.81 -8.84 -5.53
N ALA A 106 -1.06 -8.24 -4.60
CA ALA A 106 -0.16 -8.95 -3.70
C ALA A 106 -0.92 -9.94 -2.80
N VAL A 107 -1.95 -9.47 -2.09
CA VAL A 107 -2.77 -10.29 -1.19
C VAL A 107 -3.44 -11.43 -1.95
N GLN A 108 -4.00 -11.16 -3.13
CA GLN A 108 -4.63 -12.20 -3.94
C GLN A 108 -3.61 -13.21 -4.48
N GLY A 109 -2.41 -12.76 -4.85
CA GLY A 109 -1.32 -13.64 -5.26
C GLY A 109 -0.92 -14.62 -4.15
N VAL A 110 -0.70 -14.13 -2.93
CA VAL A 110 -0.42 -14.99 -1.77
C VAL A 110 -1.61 -15.89 -1.44
N ASN A 111 -2.83 -15.39 -1.58
CA ASN A 111 -4.04 -16.20 -1.35
C ASN A 111 -4.21 -17.34 -2.37
N VAL A 112 -3.84 -17.14 -3.64
CA VAL A 112 -3.80 -18.23 -4.63
C VAL A 112 -2.79 -19.29 -4.22
N LEU A 113 -1.58 -18.89 -3.80
CA LEU A 113 -0.57 -19.82 -3.30
C LEU A 113 -1.08 -20.62 -2.08
N ARG A 114 -1.79 -19.95 -1.18
CA ARG A 114 -2.46 -20.58 -0.03
C ARG A 114 -3.43 -21.67 -0.47
N VAL A 115 -4.38 -21.35 -1.36
CA VAL A 115 -5.42 -22.29 -1.79
C VAL A 115 -4.79 -23.51 -2.48
N ILE A 116 -3.84 -23.30 -3.39
CA ILE A 116 -3.15 -24.40 -4.08
C ILE A 116 -2.37 -25.27 -3.09
N SER A 117 -1.67 -24.66 -2.14
CA SER A 117 -0.93 -25.39 -1.11
C SER A 117 -1.87 -26.25 -0.24
N LEU A 118 -2.99 -25.68 0.20
CA LEU A 118 -4.01 -26.39 0.98
C LEU A 118 -4.67 -27.51 0.18
N PHE A 119 -4.87 -27.34 -1.12
CA PHE A 119 -5.38 -28.40 -2.01
C PHE A 119 -4.47 -29.64 -2.00
N TYR A 120 -3.15 -29.48 -2.02
CA TYR A 120 -2.23 -30.61 -1.94
C TYR A 120 -2.05 -31.15 -0.52
N LEU A 121 -1.96 -30.28 0.49
CA LEU A 121 -1.87 -30.72 1.89
C LEU A 121 -3.08 -31.54 2.32
N GLY A 122 -4.28 -31.14 1.88
CA GLY A 122 -5.52 -31.86 2.16
C GLY A 122 -5.57 -33.27 1.54
N GLN A 123 -5.00 -33.44 0.34
CA GLN A 123 -4.87 -34.76 -0.28
C GLN A 123 -3.87 -35.67 0.45
N TRP A 124 -2.85 -35.08 1.07
CA TRP A 124 -1.83 -35.84 1.78
C TRP A 124 -2.25 -36.22 3.21
N ARG A 125 -2.73 -35.26 4.00
CA ARG A 125 -3.11 -35.49 5.40
C ARG A 125 -3.96 -34.35 5.97
N THR A 126 -5.14 -34.69 6.49
CA THR A 126 -6.08 -33.72 7.07
C THR A 126 -5.50 -32.96 8.27
N ASP A 127 -4.70 -33.60 9.12
CA ASP A 127 -4.13 -32.93 10.30
C ASP A 127 -3.18 -31.79 9.92
N VAL A 128 -2.37 -32.00 8.88
CA VAL A 128 -1.43 -30.98 8.36
C VAL A 128 -2.21 -29.87 7.65
N PHE A 129 -3.26 -30.23 6.92
CA PHE A 129 -4.18 -29.26 6.34
C PHE A 129 -4.79 -28.36 7.41
N ASN A 130 -5.34 -28.91 8.50
CA ASN A 130 -5.96 -28.14 9.57
C ASN A 130 -4.97 -27.17 10.23
N PHE A 131 -3.78 -27.67 10.58
CA PHE A 131 -2.72 -26.82 11.12
C PHE A 131 -2.34 -25.69 10.16
N ALA A 132 -2.13 -26.04 8.88
CA ALA A 132 -1.72 -25.06 7.88
C ALA A 132 -2.82 -24.02 7.62
N HIS A 133 -4.07 -24.47 7.55
CA HIS A 133 -5.24 -23.66 7.28
C HIS A 133 -5.55 -22.67 8.39
N GLU A 134 -5.52 -23.13 9.65
CA GLU A 134 -5.94 -22.34 10.82
C GLU A 134 -4.83 -21.44 11.36
N TYR A 135 -3.56 -21.88 11.31
CA TYR A 135 -2.45 -21.16 11.96
C TYR A 135 -1.43 -20.63 10.97
N LEU A 136 -0.83 -21.49 10.15
CA LEU A 136 0.29 -21.10 9.29
C LEU A 136 -0.14 -20.04 8.27
N TRP A 137 -1.12 -20.36 7.44
CA TRP A 137 -1.58 -19.47 6.39
C TRP A 137 -2.28 -18.23 6.93
N GLN A 138 -2.99 -18.37 8.06
CA GLN A 138 -3.60 -17.24 8.73
C GLN A 138 -2.55 -16.23 9.19
N GLY A 139 -1.46 -16.70 9.81
CA GLY A 139 -0.33 -15.86 10.19
C GLY A 139 0.37 -15.23 8.99
N LEU A 140 0.59 -16.01 7.92
CA LEU A 140 1.26 -15.52 6.70
C LEU A 140 0.47 -14.43 5.98
N ILE A 141 -0.86 -14.55 5.87
CA ILE A 141 -1.70 -13.51 5.25
C ILE A 141 -1.73 -12.24 6.10
N MET A 142 -1.78 -12.37 7.44
CA MET A 142 -1.67 -11.19 8.32
C MET A 142 -0.33 -10.48 8.15
N LEU A 143 0.77 -11.25 8.06
CA LEU A 143 2.10 -10.70 7.81
C LEU A 143 2.19 -10.03 6.42
N ASP A 144 1.62 -10.65 5.39
CA ASP A 144 1.59 -10.10 4.03
C ASP A 144 0.92 -8.72 3.98
N VAL A 145 -0.28 -8.60 4.57
CA VAL A 145 -0.99 -7.31 4.65
C VAL A 145 -0.14 -6.24 5.34
N LEU A 146 0.52 -6.59 6.45
CA LEU A 146 1.40 -5.69 7.18
C LEU A 146 2.60 -5.27 6.31
N VAL A 147 3.27 -6.21 5.65
CA VAL A 147 4.43 -5.96 4.79
C VAL A 147 4.05 -5.07 3.61
N VAL A 148 2.97 -5.40 2.90
CA VAL A 148 2.44 -4.61 1.78
C VAL A 148 2.12 -3.18 2.22
N TRP A 149 1.47 -3.03 3.38
CA TRP A 149 1.16 -1.71 3.93
C TRP A 149 2.44 -0.92 4.28
N LEU A 150 3.41 -1.54 4.94
CA LEU A 150 4.69 -0.89 5.29
C LEU A 150 5.49 -0.47 4.05
N LEU A 151 5.56 -1.32 3.03
CA LEU A 151 6.21 -1.01 1.76
C LEU A 151 5.51 0.16 1.06
N TRP A 152 4.19 0.17 1.05
CA TRP A 152 3.41 1.27 0.48
C TRP A 152 3.63 2.58 1.24
N VAL A 153 3.58 2.58 2.59
CA VAL A 153 3.86 3.77 3.40
C VAL A 153 5.26 4.31 3.10
N ARG A 154 6.26 3.44 2.99
CA ARG A 154 7.64 3.83 2.64
C ARG A 154 7.71 4.53 1.29
N VAL A 155 6.98 4.06 0.29
CA VAL A 155 6.89 4.71 -1.03
C VAL A 155 6.20 6.07 -0.91
N VAL A 156 5.07 6.16 -0.22
CA VAL A 156 4.31 7.40 -0.05
C VAL A 156 5.12 8.48 0.68
N VAL A 157 5.85 8.11 1.73
CA VAL A 157 6.68 9.05 2.50
C VAL A 157 7.80 9.61 1.63
N ARG A 158 8.43 8.78 0.78
CA ARG A 158 9.47 9.21 -0.17
C ARG A 158 8.95 10.13 -1.28
N SER A 159 7.69 9.98 -1.66
CA SER A 159 7.07 10.75 -2.75
C SER A 159 6.54 12.13 -2.33
N ARG A 160 6.68 12.53 -1.06
CA ARG A 160 6.33 13.90 -0.64
C ARG A 160 7.41 14.86 -1.13
N PRO A 161 7.08 15.84 -2.01
CA PRO A 161 8.01 16.90 -2.36
C PRO A 161 8.47 17.61 -1.09
N GLU A 162 9.73 18.01 -1.02
CA GLU A 162 10.30 18.77 0.10
C GLU A 162 9.58 20.12 0.28
N GLU A 163 8.45 20.12 0.98
CA GLU A 163 7.77 21.35 1.42
C GLU A 163 8.35 21.87 2.75
N ASN A 164 9.36 21.18 3.29
CA ASN A 164 10.07 21.59 4.52
C ASN A 164 11.45 22.21 4.24
N ASP A 165 11.85 22.38 2.98
CA ASP A 165 13.03 23.17 2.69
C ASP A 165 12.62 24.65 2.84
N PRO A 166 13.20 25.42 3.78
CA PRO A 166 12.89 26.83 3.91
C PRO A 166 13.11 27.49 2.55
N PRO A 167 12.28 28.49 2.15
CA PRO A 167 12.42 29.14 0.86
C PRO A 167 13.89 29.54 0.69
N LYS A 168 14.55 29.02 -0.35
CA LYS A 168 15.95 29.34 -0.64
C LYS A 168 16.09 30.85 -0.55
N GLN A 169 16.78 31.29 0.51
CA GLN A 169 16.96 32.70 0.77
C GLN A 169 17.56 33.30 -0.51
N PRO A 170 16.98 34.37 -1.08
CA PRO A 170 17.57 35.02 -2.25
C PRO A 170 19.06 35.26 -1.96
N PRO A 171 19.97 35.04 -2.94
CA PRO A 171 21.39 35.25 -2.73
C PRO A 171 21.58 36.62 -2.08
N ALA A 172 22.31 36.64 -0.95
CA ALA A 172 22.49 37.85 -0.18
C ALA A 172 22.99 38.97 -1.11
N PRO A 173 22.39 40.17 -1.05
CA PRO A 173 22.85 41.28 -1.87
C PRO A 173 24.34 41.50 -1.60
N PRO A 174 25.16 41.79 -2.62
CA PRO A 174 26.59 42.01 -2.44
C PRO A 174 26.78 43.08 -1.37
N VAL A 175 27.57 42.73 -0.35
CA VAL A 175 27.90 43.65 0.74
C VAL A 175 28.63 44.83 0.13
N LEU A 176 27.93 45.95 -0.04
CA LEU A 176 28.54 47.19 -0.46
C LEU A 176 29.53 47.61 0.63
N PRO A 177 30.80 47.90 0.30
CA PRO A 177 31.75 48.38 1.29
C PRO A 177 31.20 49.63 1.95
N VAL A 178 31.06 49.58 3.27
CA VAL A 178 30.67 50.73 4.09
C VAL A 178 31.77 51.77 3.95
N VAL A 179 31.52 52.83 3.18
CA VAL A 179 32.39 54.00 3.12
C VAL A 179 32.39 54.64 4.52
N PRO A 180 33.54 54.75 5.20
CA PRO A 180 33.59 55.44 6.48
C PRO A 180 33.15 56.88 6.27
N ARG A 181 32.11 57.33 6.97
CA ARG A 181 31.76 58.75 7.01
C ARG A 181 32.95 59.49 7.61
N GLY A 182 33.68 60.22 6.76
CA GLY A 182 34.76 61.09 7.17
C GLY A 182 34.28 62.07 8.24
N ASN A 183 35.07 62.18 9.30
CA ASN A 183 34.89 63.10 10.42
C ASN A 183 34.63 64.54 9.91
N PRO A 184 33.60 65.26 10.36
CA PRO A 184 33.36 66.65 9.95
C PRO A 184 34.35 67.56 10.67
N GLY A 185 35.59 67.58 10.21
CA GLY A 185 36.66 68.25 10.94
C GLY A 185 37.99 68.19 10.21
N LYS A 186 38.05 68.79 9.03
CA LYS A 186 39.26 69.40 8.43
C LYS A 186 38.85 70.03 7.11
N GLY A 187 38.83 71.36 7.07
CA GLY A 187 38.56 72.13 5.87
C GLY A 187 39.57 71.80 4.78
N ALA A 188 39.06 71.45 3.60
CA ALA A 188 39.86 71.38 2.38
C ALA A 188 39.90 72.78 1.77
N VAL A 189 41.07 73.42 1.83
CA VAL A 189 41.36 74.64 1.07
C VAL A 189 41.49 74.25 -0.39
N SER A 190 40.59 74.75 -1.24
CA SER A 190 40.68 74.60 -2.69
C SER A 190 41.68 75.61 -3.23
N SER A 191 42.80 75.14 -3.77
CA SER A 191 43.78 75.96 -4.48
C SER A 191 43.89 75.48 -5.93
N SER A 192 43.14 76.11 -6.82
CA SER A 192 43.43 76.12 -8.26
C SER A 192 42.60 77.21 -8.96
N LEU A 193 43.16 78.41 -9.00
CA LEU A 193 42.84 79.45 -9.98
C LEU A 193 44.16 79.72 -10.72
N ASP A 194 44.45 78.88 -11.71
CA ASP A 194 45.54 79.11 -12.65
C ASP A 194 44.97 79.94 -13.80
N LEU A 195 45.12 81.26 -13.68
CA LEU A 195 44.87 82.25 -14.73
C LEU A 195 46.23 82.68 -15.28
N SER A 196 46.73 81.94 -16.26
CA SER A 196 47.88 82.36 -17.06
C SER A 196 47.41 82.83 -18.44
N PRO A 197 47.60 84.11 -18.82
CA PRO A 197 47.28 84.60 -20.14
C PRO A 197 48.51 84.52 -21.07
N ARG A 198 48.39 83.76 -22.17
CA ARG A 198 48.79 84.08 -23.56
C ARG A 198 48.95 82.81 -24.39
#